data_AF-A0A0L1I9N8-F1
#
_entry.id   AF-A0A0L1I9N8-F1
#
_cell.length_a   1.000
_cell.length_b   1.000
_cell.length_c   1.000
_cell.angle_alpha   90.00
_cell.angle_beta   90.00
_cell.angle_gamma   90.00
#
_symmetry.space_group_name_H-M   'P 1'
#
loop_
_entity.id
_entity.type
_entity.pdbx_description
1 polymer ?
#
loop_
_entity_poly.entity_id
_entity_poly.type
_entity_poly.pdbx_seq_one_letter_code
_entity_poly.pdbx_strand_id
1 'polypeptide(L)'
;MNIEKVNAVKNYVQNFDHKNADESISKFVQLLKSIDIKMVVFDFDLTIIGAHSGGYIDKTNDVDNIGTSVSEHFKIFSKALYANDIKITVATFSDEEAIRYNKSRSSNLIAGTELVQFCIKKSKCETKIEKVYAYYPYYYKEPKKYRALGLDKPMTNDKSYHLERIRREIFVYIVEIIFLGDDMNICISARKEGYITFNVAGKEGVNFKNIQIL
;
A
#
# COMPACT_ATOMS: atom_id res chain seq x y z
N MET A 1 10.37 14.90 -9.80
CA MET A 1 10.98 13.99 -8.79
C MET A 1 12.14 14.73 -8.12
N ASN A 2 12.20 14.75 -6.79
CA ASN A 2 13.30 15.41 -6.06
C ASN A 2 14.49 14.44 -5.97
N ILE A 3 15.54 14.69 -6.76
CA ILE A 3 16.71 13.81 -6.92
C ILE A 3 17.46 13.63 -5.60
N GLU A 4 17.56 14.67 -4.77
CA GLU A 4 18.27 14.62 -3.50
C GLU A 4 17.58 13.66 -2.52
N LYS A 5 16.25 13.75 -2.38
CA LYS A 5 15.46 12.82 -1.56
C LYS A 5 15.63 11.38 -2.03
N VAL A 6 15.53 11.14 -3.33
CA VAL A 6 15.68 9.80 -3.93
C VAL A 6 17.08 9.24 -3.65
N ASN A 7 18.13 10.04 -3.80
CA ASN A 7 19.50 9.62 -3.53
C ASN A 7 19.73 9.30 -2.05
N ALA A 8 19.19 10.12 -1.14
CA ALA A 8 19.29 9.84 0.30
C ALA A 8 18.63 8.51 0.67
N VAL A 9 17.42 8.27 0.17
CA VAL A 9 16.67 7.02 0.37
C VAL A 9 17.43 5.83 -0.25
N LYS A 10 17.93 5.96 -1.48
CA LYS A 10 18.69 4.92 -2.17
C LYS A 10 19.96 4.54 -1.42
N ASN A 11 20.73 5.55 -0.99
CA ASN A 11 21.96 5.34 -0.23
C ASN A 11 21.68 4.60 1.08
N TYR A 12 20.59 4.96 1.78
CA TYR A 12 20.21 4.28 3.02
C TYR A 12 19.88 2.81 2.77
N VAL A 13 19.04 2.52 1.79
CA VAL A 13 18.59 1.16 1.47
C VAL A 13 19.77 0.27 1.06
N GLN A 14 20.75 0.81 0.31
CA GLN A 14 21.96 0.08 -0.08
C GLN A 14 22.87 -0.26 1.11
N ASN A 15 22.82 0.51 2.19
CA ASN A 15 23.64 0.31 3.39
C ASN A 15 22.80 -0.19 4.58
N PHE A 16 21.63 -0.77 4.30
CA PHE A 16 20.71 -1.26 5.32
C PHE A 16 21.38 -2.40 6.12
N ASP A 17 21.43 -2.27 7.44
CA ASP A 17 21.98 -3.32 8.30
C ASP A 17 20.92 -4.40 8.55
N HIS A 18 20.98 -5.47 7.76
CA HIS A 18 20.08 -6.61 7.86
C HIS A 18 20.27 -7.47 9.11
N LYS A 19 21.39 -7.32 9.85
CA LYS A 19 21.59 -8.01 11.13
C LYS A 19 20.80 -7.35 12.25
N ASN A 20 20.59 -6.03 12.15
CA ASN A 20 19.83 -5.21 13.10
C ASN A 20 18.64 -4.55 12.39
N ALA A 21 17.77 -5.37 11.80
CA ALA A 21 16.70 -4.89 10.92
C ALA A 21 15.76 -3.87 11.60
N ASP A 22 15.36 -4.10 12.85
CA ASP A 22 14.46 -3.21 13.59
C ASP A 22 15.05 -1.80 13.80
N GLU A 23 16.34 -1.75 14.17
CA GLU A 23 17.07 -0.50 14.33
C GLU A 23 17.24 0.22 12.99
N SER A 24 17.59 -0.53 11.93
CA SER A 24 17.72 0.00 10.58
C SER A 24 16.39 0.54 10.03
N ILE A 25 15.27 -0.14 10.26
CA ILE A 25 13.94 0.36 9.89
C ILE A 25 13.62 1.64 10.64
N SER A 26 13.91 1.69 11.95
CA SER A 26 13.66 2.87 12.76
C SER A 26 14.48 4.08 12.29
N LYS A 27 15.76 3.88 12.00
CA LYS A 27 16.65 4.91 11.41
C LYS A 27 16.22 5.30 10.00
N PHE A 28 15.73 4.36 9.19
CA PHE A 28 15.16 4.66 7.89
C PHE A 28 13.97 5.61 8.02
N VAL A 29 13.06 5.36 8.95
CA VAL A 29 11.93 6.27 9.23
C VAL A 29 12.41 7.65 9.68
N GLN A 30 13.46 7.74 10.50
CA GLN A 30 14.05 9.04 10.86
C GLN A 30 14.58 9.79 9.64
N LEU A 31 15.22 9.08 8.70
CA LEU A 31 15.61 9.66 7.43
C LEU A 31 14.38 10.18 6.67
N LEU A 32 13.33 9.37 6.52
CA LEU A 32 12.11 9.78 5.81
C LEU A 32 11.53 11.07 6.39
N LYS A 33 11.51 11.17 7.71
CA LYS A 33 11.07 12.38 8.41
C LYS A 33 11.97 13.58 8.13
N SER A 34 13.29 13.41 8.17
CA SER A 34 14.24 14.51 7.94
C SER A 34 14.20 15.04 6.51
N ILE A 35 13.82 14.21 5.54
CA ILE A 35 13.59 14.61 4.15
C ILE A 35 12.12 14.95 3.86
N ASP A 36 11.32 15.27 4.88
CA ASP A 36 9.92 15.73 4.75
C ASP A 36 9.04 14.78 3.92
N ILE A 37 9.12 13.48 4.21
CA ILE A 37 8.11 12.51 3.79
C ILE A 37 7.01 12.48 4.84
N LYS A 38 5.78 12.73 4.40
CA LYS A 38 4.58 12.82 5.25
C LYS A 38 3.71 11.59 5.17
N MET A 39 3.91 10.77 4.14
CA MET A 39 3.06 9.62 3.89
C MET A 39 3.78 8.49 3.17
N VAL A 40 3.39 7.27 3.55
CA VAL A 40 3.71 6.06 2.81
C VAL A 40 2.40 5.41 2.35
N VAL A 41 2.31 5.16 1.04
CA VAL A 41 1.19 4.49 0.37
C VAL A 41 1.66 3.08 0.01
N PHE A 42 0.92 2.07 0.44
CA PHE A 42 1.22 0.68 0.12
C PHE A 42 0.14 0.09 -0.80
N ASP A 43 0.53 -0.75 -1.75
CA ASP A 43 -0.39 -1.80 -2.21
C ASP A 43 -0.63 -2.82 -1.07
N PHE A 44 -1.58 -3.72 -1.25
CA PHE A 44 -2.00 -4.65 -0.21
C PHE A 44 -1.47 -6.06 -0.44
N ASP A 45 -2.01 -6.77 -1.44
CA ASP A 45 -1.60 -8.13 -1.78
C ASP A 45 -0.11 -8.15 -2.15
N LEU A 46 0.61 -9.17 -1.66
CA LEU A 46 2.06 -9.35 -1.85
C LEU A 46 2.94 -8.14 -1.47
N THR A 47 2.38 -7.15 -0.77
CA THR A 47 3.04 -5.92 -0.32
C THR A 47 2.91 -5.76 1.18
N ILE A 48 1.72 -5.47 1.72
CA ILE A 48 1.53 -5.49 3.18
C ILE A 48 1.52 -6.94 3.68
N ILE A 49 0.77 -7.78 2.97
CA ILE A 49 0.63 -9.20 3.27
C ILE A 49 1.50 -10.05 2.35
N GLY A 50 2.01 -11.18 2.86
CA GLY A 50 2.76 -12.18 2.10
C GLY A 50 1.88 -13.21 1.37
N ALA A 51 0.64 -12.84 1.06
CA ALA A 51 -0.32 -13.67 0.36
C ALA A 51 -1.15 -12.83 -0.62
N HIS A 52 -1.83 -13.48 -1.56
CA HIS A 52 -2.66 -12.82 -2.55
C HIS A 52 -4.13 -13.11 -2.27
N SER A 53 -4.87 -12.13 -1.76
CA SER A 53 -6.29 -12.31 -1.41
C SER A 53 -7.21 -12.49 -2.62
N GLY A 54 -6.78 -12.04 -3.81
CA GLY A 54 -7.67 -12.01 -4.98
C GLY A 54 -8.68 -10.87 -4.91
N GLY A 55 -8.50 -9.93 -3.98
CA GLY A 55 -9.35 -8.77 -3.78
C GLY A 55 -10.49 -8.95 -2.79
N TYR A 56 -10.75 -10.14 -2.25
CA TYR A 56 -11.70 -10.37 -1.16
C TYR A 56 -11.52 -11.78 -0.55
N ILE A 57 -12.00 -11.99 0.67
CA ILE A 57 -12.01 -13.32 1.32
C ILE A 57 -13.34 -13.60 2.03
N ASP A 58 -13.62 -14.87 2.35
CA ASP A 58 -14.59 -15.24 3.39
C ASP A 58 -13.85 -15.35 4.74
N LYS A 59 -14.14 -14.44 5.67
CA LYS A 59 -13.42 -14.39 6.96
C LYS A 59 -13.67 -15.58 7.89
N THR A 60 -14.66 -16.42 7.60
CA THR A 60 -14.95 -17.65 8.36
C THR A 60 -14.28 -18.88 7.75
N ASN A 61 -13.81 -18.77 6.50
CA ASN A 61 -13.12 -19.82 5.77
C ASN A 61 -11.83 -19.28 5.13
N ASP A 62 -10.98 -18.66 5.96
CA ASP A 62 -9.71 -18.07 5.56
C ASP A 62 -8.62 -19.15 5.44
N VAL A 63 -8.79 -20.06 4.47
CA VAL A 63 -7.95 -21.26 4.28
C VAL A 63 -6.50 -20.91 4.01
N ASP A 64 -6.26 -19.83 3.25
CA ASP A 64 -4.92 -19.37 2.88
C ASP A 64 -4.26 -18.51 3.97
N ASN A 65 -4.91 -18.38 5.13
CA ASN A 65 -4.43 -17.58 6.27
C ASN A 65 -4.15 -16.11 5.89
N ILE A 66 -4.95 -15.54 5.00
CA ILE A 66 -4.82 -14.14 4.54
C ILE A 66 -4.87 -13.19 5.74
N GLY A 67 -5.75 -13.45 6.71
CA GLY A 67 -5.90 -12.66 7.92
C GLY A 67 -4.64 -12.57 8.78
N THR A 68 -3.75 -13.56 8.76
CA THR A 68 -2.53 -13.55 9.58
C THR A 68 -1.27 -13.24 8.78
N SER A 69 -1.39 -13.02 7.47
CA SER A 69 -0.27 -12.92 6.53
C SER A 69 0.46 -11.57 6.45
N VAL A 70 0.16 -10.59 7.33
CA VAL A 70 0.92 -9.32 7.37
C VAL A 70 2.40 -9.59 7.66
N SER A 71 3.28 -9.10 6.78
CA SER A 71 4.73 -9.31 6.88
C SER A 71 5.35 -8.68 8.12
N GLU A 72 6.36 -9.32 8.71
CA GLU A 72 7.02 -8.82 9.94
C GLU A 72 7.70 -7.47 9.75
N HIS A 73 8.39 -7.26 8.61
CA HIS A 73 9.02 -5.97 8.33
C HIS A 73 7.97 -4.86 8.13
N PHE A 74 6.77 -5.15 7.59
CA PHE A 74 5.69 -4.18 7.58
C PHE A 74 5.22 -3.84 9.00
N LYS A 75 5.09 -4.81 9.90
CA LYS A 75 4.70 -4.54 11.31
C LYS A 75 5.68 -3.58 11.98
N ILE A 76 6.98 -3.82 11.83
CA ILE A 76 8.03 -2.97 12.39
C ILE A 76 8.02 -1.59 11.74
N PHE A 77 7.97 -1.54 10.41
CA PHE A 77 8.02 -0.30 9.65
C PHE A 77 6.79 0.57 9.89
N SER A 78 5.59 -0.01 9.84
CA SER A 78 4.33 0.71 10.08
C SER A 78 4.21 1.25 11.50
N LYS A 79 4.73 0.53 12.50
CA LYS A 79 4.83 1.02 13.88
C LYS A 79 5.78 2.20 13.99
N ALA A 80 6.95 2.11 13.36
CA ALA A 80 7.94 3.19 13.36
C ALA A 80 7.43 4.45 12.62
N LEU A 81 6.76 4.28 11.47
CA LEU A 81 6.11 5.36 10.72
C LEU A 81 5.08 6.09 11.59
N TYR A 82 4.19 5.34 12.23
CA TYR A 82 3.16 5.89 13.13
C TYR A 82 3.77 6.68 14.29
N ALA A 83 4.81 6.14 14.93
CA ALA A 83 5.52 6.83 16.01
C ALA A 83 6.21 8.13 15.58
N ASN A 84 6.37 8.35 14.27
CA ASN A 84 7.04 9.52 13.70
C ASN A 84 6.10 10.48 12.95
N ASP A 85 4.78 10.30 13.11
CA ASP A 85 3.74 11.09 12.43
C ASP A 85 3.82 11.02 10.90
N ILE A 86 4.31 9.90 10.36
CA ILE A 86 4.24 9.61 8.92
C ILE A 86 3.01 8.74 8.69
N LYS A 87 2.06 9.28 7.93
CA LYS A 87 0.76 8.66 7.69
C LYS A 87 0.89 7.44 6.78
N ILE A 88 0.02 6.45 6.99
CA ILE A 88 -0.05 5.24 6.16
C ILE A 88 -1.40 5.20 5.47
N THR A 89 -1.40 4.99 4.16
CA THR A 89 -2.61 4.66 3.40
C THR A 89 -2.38 3.42 2.55
N VAL A 90 -3.48 2.80 2.14
CA VAL A 90 -3.44 1.62 1.27
C VAL A 90 -4.15 1.93 -0.04
N ALA A 91 -3.50 1.64 -1.17
CA ALA A 91 -4.07 1.75 -2.50
C ALA A 91 -4.12 0.35 -3.13
N THR A 92 -5.30 -0.28 -3.12
CA THR A 92 -5.48 -1.70 -3.49
C THR A 92 -6.58 -1.88 -4.53
N PHE A 93 -6.55 -3.01 -5.24
CA PHE A 93 -7.57 -3.45 -6.19
C PHE A 93 -8.59 -4.41 -5.54
N SER A 94 -8.86 -4.23 -4.25
CA SER A 94 -9.80 -5.02 -3.45
C SER A 94 -11.18 -4.36 -3.36
N ASP A 95 -11.82 -4.12 -4.52
CA ASP A 95 -13.07 -3.35 -4.58
C ASP A 95 -14.29 -4.13 -4.06
N GLU A 96 -15.15 -3.47 -3.27
CA GLU A 96 -16.37 -4.07 -2.74
C GLU A 96 -17.39 -4.45 -3.84
N GLU A 97 -17.30 -3.85 -5.03
CA GLU A 97 -18.10 -4.28 -6.18
C GLU A 97 -17.86 -5.75 -6.53
N ALA A 98 -16.69 -6.33 -6.18
CA ALA A 98 -16.39 -7.74 -6.38
C ALA A 98 -17.31 -8.68 -5.59
N ILE A 99 -17.73 -8.24 -4.40
CA ILE A 99 -18.56 -9.05 -3.50
C ILE A 99 -20.02 -8.57 -3.47
N ARG A 100 -20.36 -7.47 -4.15
CA ARG A 100 -21.67 -6.80 -4.04
C ARG A 100 -22.86 -7.73 -4.19
N TYR A 101 -22.86 -8.61 -5.19
CA TYR A 101 -23.98 -9.53 -5.44
C TYR A 101 -24.00 -10.75 -4.52
N ASN A 102 -22.87 -11.10 -3.92
CA ASN A 102 -22.72 -12.24 -3.03
C ASN A 102 -22.80 -11.88 -1.55
N LYS A 103 -22.63 -10.59 -1.20
CA LYS A 103 -22.63 -10.10 0.19
C LYS A 103 -23.97 -10.30 0.89
N SER A 104 -25.09 -10.30 0.15
CA SER A 104 -26.41 -10.66 0.68
C SER A 104 -26.56 -12.15 0.99
N ARG A 105 -25.77 -13.00 0.35
CA ARG A 105 -25.76 -14.46 0.53
C ARG A 105 -24.74 -14.92 1.57
N SER A 106 -23.61 -14.20 1.68
CA SER A 106 -22.61 -14.40 2.71
C SER A 106 -22.13 -13.05 3.24
N SER A 107 -22.57 -12.72 4.45
CA SER A 107 -22.10 -11.54 5.20
C SER A 107 -20.64 -11.68 5.67
N ASN A 108 -20.03 -12.84 5.45
CA ASN A 108 -18.64 -13.12 5.83
C ASN A 108 -17.65 -12.69 4.76
N LEU A 109 -18.11 -12.38 3.55
CA LEU A 109 -17.28 -11.85 2.48
C LEU A 109 -16.86 -10.42 2.80
N ILE A 110 -15.54 -10.20 2.84
CA ILE A 110 -14.92 -8.92 3.12
C ILE A 110 -13.94 -8.54 2.01
N ALA A 111 -13.91 -7.25 1.68
CA ALA A 111 -13.05 -6.64 0.69
C ALA A 111 -12.61 -5.26 1.19
N GLY A 112 -11.73 -4.60 0.45
CA GLY A 112 -11.32 -3.21 0.66
C GLY A 112 -10.91 -2.91 2.09
N THR A 113 -11.54 -1.90 2.68
CA THR A 113 -11.23 -1.45 4.04
C THR A 113 -11.43 -2.56 5.08
N GLU A 114 -12.52 -3.34 4.98
CA GLU A 114 -12.82 -4.39 5.95
C GLU A 114 -11.78 -5.51 5.89
N LEU A 115 -11.32 -5.88 4.69
CA LEU A 115 -10.25 -6.86 4.50
C LEU A 115 -8.93 -6.39 5.10
N VAL A 116 -8.49 -5.16 4.77
CA VAL A 116 -7.23 -4.62 5.30
C VAL A 116 -7.27 -4.57 6.84
N GLN A 117 -8.37 -4.06 7.41
CA GLN A 117 -8.53 -3.99 8.86
C GLN A 117 -8.56 -5.37 9.53
N PHE A 118 -9.19 -6.36 8.88
CA PHE A 118 -9.18 -7.74 9.34
C PHE A 118 -7.75 -8.29 9.43
N CYS A 119 -6.93 -8.12 8.39
CA CYS A 119 -5.54 -8.57 8.37
C CYS A 119 -4.67 -7.85 9.41
N ILE A 120 -4.76 -6.52 9.51
CA ILE A 120 -4.02 -5.75 10.52
C ILE A 120 -4.34 -6.24 11.93
N LYS A 121 -5.63 -6.44 12.24
CA LYS A 121 -6.07 -6.92 13.56
C LYS A 121 -5.64 -8.35 13.84
N LYS A 122 -5.87 -9.27 12.90
CA LYS A 122 -5.58 -10.71 13.07
C LYS A 122 -4.09 -10.99 13.15
N SER A 123 -3.26 -10.26 12.41
CA SER A 123 -1.79 -10.33 12.53
C SER A 123 -1.20 -9.61 13.74
N LYS A 124 -2.02 -9.01 14.61
CA LYS A 124 -1.58 -8.20 15.77
C LYS A 124 -0.64 -7.07 15.36
N CYS A 125 -0.91 -6.43 14.22
CA CYS A 125 -0.10 -5.32 13.71
C CYS A 125 -0.53 -4.02 14.41
N GLU A 126 0.36 -3.46 15.22
CA GLU A 126 0.13 -2.22 15.97
C GLU A 126 0.39 -0.99 15.07
N THR A 127 -0.55 -0.69 14.18
CA THR A 127 -0.46 0.50 13.33
C THR A 127 -1.84 1.11 13.04
N LYS A 128 -1.84 2.35 12.57
CA LYS A 128 -3.03 3.05 12.10
C LYS A 128 -2.93 3.25 10.59
N ILE A 129 -3.89 2.68 9.87
CA ILE A 129 -4.12 2.98 8.45
C ILE A 129 -5.10 4.15 8.38
N GLU A 130 -4.67 5.28 7.83
CA GLU A 130 -5.50 6.50 7.74
C GLU A 130 -6.71 6.28 6.82
N LYS A 131 -6.48 5.63 5.68
CA LYS A 131 -7.54 5.30 4.73
C LYS A 131 -7.10 4.20 3.77
N VAL A 132 -8.08 3.43 3.32
CA VAL A 132 -7.93 2.44 2.24
C VAL A 132 -8.67 2.96 1.01
N TYR A 133 -7.97 3.02 -0.11
CA TYR A 133 -8.50 3.34 -1.43
C TYR A 133 -8.55 2.04 -2.22
N ALA A 134 -9.71 1.40 -2.20
CA ALA A 134 -9.91 0.04 -2.72
C ALA A 134 -10.67 0.05 -4.04
N TYR A 135 -10.17 0.76 -5.05
CA TYR A 135 -10.82 0.85 -6.35
C TYR A 135 -10.17 -0.10 -7.35
N TYR A 136 -10.94 -1.01 -7.96
CA TYR A 136 -10.42 -1.88 -9.00
C TYR A 136 -10.86 -1.39 -10.39
N PRO A 137 -9.93 -0.97 -11.29
CA PRO A 137 -10.27 -0.37 -12.58
C PRO A 137 -11.25 -1.18 -13.44
N TYR A 138 -11.26 -2.51 -13.26
CA TYR A 138 -12.20 -3.41 -13.93
C TYR A 138 -13.68 -2.96 -13.79
N TYR A 139 -14.08 -2.45 -12.63
CA TYR A 139 -15.47 -2.02 -12.35
C TYR A 139 -15.79 -0.60 -12.81
N TYR A 140 -14.82 0.16 -13.32
CA TYR A 140 -14.98 1.56 -13.72
C TYR A 140 -14.69 1.76 -15.21
N LYS A 141 -15.14 0.82 -16.04
CA LYS A 141 -15.08 0.90 -17.51
C LYS A 141 -16.25 1.64 -18.12
N GLU A 142 -17.42 1.58 -17.48
CA GLU A 142 -18.64 2.22 -17.99
C GLU A 142 -18.73 3.71 -17.62
N PRO A 143 -19.25 4.58 -18.52
CA PRO A 143 -19.42 6.01 -18.25
C PRO A 143 -20.11 6.34 -16.94
N LYS A 144 -21.17 5.61 -16.59
CA LYS A 144 -21.89 5.82 -15.33
C LYS A 144 -21.00 5.55 -14.12
N LYS A 145 -20.15 4.53 -14.18
CA LYS A 145 -19.29 4.10 -13.07
C LYS A 145 -18.09 5.03 -12.89
N TYR A 146 -17.35 5.34 -13.95
CA TYR A 146 -16.17 6.21 -13.81
C TYR A 146 -16.55 7.68 -13.56
N ARG A 147 -17.67 8.19 -14.10
CA ARG A 147 -18.14 9.54 -13.79
C ARG A 147 -18.58 9.70 -12.34
N ALA A 148 -19.09 8.64 -11.71
CA ALA A 148 -19.40 8.65 -10.28
C ALA A 148 -18.13 8.85 -9.40
N LEU A 149 -16.95 8.57 -9.95
CA LEU A 149 -15.66 8.85 -9.32
C LEU A 149 -15.07 10.22 -9.72
N GLY A 150 -15.77 11.00 -10.54
CA GLY A 150 -15.28 12.27 -11.08
C GLY A 150 -14.29 12.12 -12.23
N LEU A 151 -14.26 10.96 -12.89
CA LEU A 151 -13.42 10.73 -14.07
C LEU A 151 -14.18 11.04 -15.36
N ASP A 152 -13.47 11.50 -16.38
CA ASP A 152 -14.04 11.73 -17.72
C ASP A 152 -13.88 10.53 -18.68
N LYS A 153 -12.99 9.60 -18.31
CA LYS A 153 -12.67 8.37 -19.03
C LYS A 153 -12.56 7.19 -18.07
N PRO A 154 -12.55 5.94 -18.55
CA PRO A 154 -12.31 4.77 -17.72
C PRO A 154 -11.05 4.92 -16.85
N MET A 155 -11.12 4.35 -15.65
CA MET A 155 -9.96 4.29 -14.76
C MET A 155 -8.82 3.50 -15.43
N THR A 156 -7.60 3.99 -15.30
CA THR A 156 -6.38 3.32 -15.79
C THR A 156 -6.03 2.12 -14.92
N ASN A 157 -5.30 1.14 -15.47
CA ASN A 157 -4.88 -0.08 -14.75
C ASN A 157 -3.64 0.12 -13.86
N ASP A 158 -3.28 1.37 -13.57
CA ASP A 158 -2.23 1.77 -12.64
C ASP A 158 -2.85 2.32 -11.34
N LYS A 159 -2.04 2.93 -10.47
CA LYS A 159 -2.50 3.57 -9.23
C LYS A 159 -2.62 5.09 -9.36
N SER A 160 -2.59 5.66 -10.57
CA SER A 160 -2.61 7.12 -10.76
C SER A 160 -3.86 7.74 -10.12
N TYR A 161 -5.03 7.13 -10.33
CA TYR A 161 -6.27 7.59 -9.71
C TYR A 161 -6.22 7.53 -8.17
N HIS A 162 -5.73 6.43 -7.60
CA HIS A 162 -5.62 6.25 -6.14
C HIS A 162 -4.68 7.29 -5.54
N LEU A 163 -3.50 7.45 -6.14
CA LEU A 163 -2.47 8.38 -5.67
C LEU A 163 -2.88 9.85 -5.83
N GLU A 164 -3.59 10.20 -6.91
CA GLU A 164 -4.19 11.53 -7.07
C GLU A 164 -5.23 11.78 -5.99
N ARG A 165 -6.14 10.82 -5.78
CA ARG A 165 -7.22 10.94 -4.79
C ARG A 165 -6.67 11.09 -3.37
N ILE A 166 -5.65 10.31 -3.02
CA ILE A 166 -4.91 10.42 -1.75
C ILE A 166 -4.39 11.85 -1.55
N ARG A 167 -3.71 12.41 -2.55
CA ARG A 167 -3.16 13.78 -2.46
C ARG A 167 -4.23 14.82 -2.23
N ARG A 168 -5.35 14.71 -2.94
CA ARG A 168 -6.45 15.70 -2.86
C ARG A 168 -7.19 15.64 -1.54
N GLU A 169 -7.41 14.44 -1.01
CA GLU A 169 -8.14 14.26 0.25
C GLU A 169 -7.27 14.53 1.49
N ILE A 170 -5.96 14.23 1.44
CA ILE A 170 -5.05 14.34 2.60
C ILE A 170 -4.14 15.59 2.50
N PHE A 171 -4.23 16.35 1.41
CA PHE A 171 -3.47 17.59 1.18
C PHE A 171 -1.95 17.40 1.27
N VAL A 172 -1.43 16.43 0.52
CA VAL A 172 0.02 16.12 0.42
C VAL A 172 0.50 16.23 -1.03
N TYR A 173 1.77 16.57 -1.22
CA TYR A 173 2.41 16.67 -2.53
C TYR A 173 3.07 15.35 -2.96
N ILE A 174 3.33 15.18 -4.27
CA ILE A 174 3.99 13.98 -4.83
C ILE A 174 5.34 13.70 -4.13
N VAL A 175 6.11 14.77 -3.85
CA VAL A 175 7.45 14.69 -3.24
C VAL A 175 7.45 14.42 -1.73
N GLU A 176 6.27 14.31 -1.13
CA GLU A 176 6.06 13.99 0.29
C GLU A 176 5.54 12.56 0.48
N ILE A 177 5.37 11.81 -0.61
CA ILE A 177 4.79 10.46 -0.64
C ILE A 177 5.84 9.46 -1.11
N ILE A 178 5.95 8.34 -0.38
CA ILE A 178 6.55 7.10 -0.87
C ILE A 178 5.45 6.13 -1.27
N PHE A 179 5.59 5.48 -2.41
CA PHE A 179 4.73 4.38 -2.84
C PHE A 179 5.49 3.05 -2.80
N LEU A 180 4.87 1.99 -2.26
CA LEU A 180 5.38 0.62 -2.30
C LEU A 180 4.36 -0.31 -2.94
N GLY A 181 4.79 -1.16 -3.87
CA GLY A 181 3.94 -2.19 -4.47
C GLY A 181 4.76 -3.34 -5.04
N ASP A 182 4.14 -4.50 -5.25
CA ASP A 182 4.79 -5.70 -5.79
C ASP A 182 4.78 -5.73 -7.33
N ASP A 183 3.75 -5.17 -7.97
CA ASP A 183 3.67 -5.09 -9.43
C ASP A 183 4.64 -4.02 -9.98
N MET A 184 5.63 -4.47 -10.75
CA MET A 184 6.67 -3.62 -11.34
C MET A 184 6.10 -2.57 -12.31
N ASN A 185 5.06 -2.89 -13.10
CA ASN A 185 4.48 -1.96 -14.06
C ASN A 185 3.76 -0.82 -13.33
N ILE A 186 3.02 -1.15 -12.27
CA ILE A 186 2.37 -0.17 -11.40
C ILE A 186 3.43 0.75 -10.76
N CYS A 187 4.52 0.16 -10.25
CA CYS A 187 5.61 0.92 -9.66
C CYS A 187 6.32 1.86 -10.66
N ILE A 188 6.56 1.38 -11.89
CA ILE A 188 7.13 2.20 -12.97
C ILE A 188 6.18 3.37 -13.31
N SER A 189 4.87 3.14 -13.33
CA SER A 189 3.88 4.20 -13.59
C SER A 189 3.94 5.28 -12.50
N ALA A 190 3.89 4.88 -11.23
CA ALA A 190 4.00 5.82 -10.11
C ALA A 190 5.33 6.60 -10.15
N ARG A 191 6.44 5.95 -10.45
CA ARG A 191 7.73 6.65 -10.61
C ARG A 191 7.67 7.69 -11.74
N LYS A 192 7.06 7.38 -12.88
CA LYS A 192 6.92 8.33 -14.01
C LYS A 192 6.12 9.57 -13.63
N GLU A 193 5.16 9.44 -12.73
CA GLU A 193 4.40 10.57 -12.16
C GLU A 193 5.23 11.38 -11.14
N GLY A 194 6.37 10.84 -10.70
CA GLY A 194 7.37 11.54 -9.89
C GLY A 194 7.40 11.15 -8.41
N TYR A 195 6.66 10.13 -8.01
CA TYR A 195 6.69 9.56 -6.66
C TYR A 195 8.04 8.88 -6.39
N ILE A 196 8.46 8.88 -5.12
CA ILE A 196 9.52 7.97 -4.67
C ILE A 196 8.88 6.59 -4.57
N THR A 197 9.39 5.61 -5.31
CA THR A 197 8.72 4.32 -5.46
C THR A 197 9.66 3.17 -5.14
N PHE A 198 9.15 2.20 -4.39
CA PHE A 198 9.78 0.91 -4.18
C PHE A 198 8.96 -0.20 -4.81
N ASN A 199 9.65 -1.10 -5.48
CA ASN A 199 9.11 -2.41 -5.80
C ASN A 199 9.40 -3.39 -4.65
N VAL A 200 8.40 -4.17 -4.25
CA VAL A 200 8.50 -5.25 -3.27
C VAL A 200 8.59 -6.59 -4.01
N ALA A 201 9.77 -7.22 -3.99
CA ALA A 201 10.01 -8.50 -4.65
C ALA A 201 9.84 -9.69 -3.69
N GLY A 202 9.74 -10.90 -4.24
CA GLY A 202 9.82 -12.15 -3.48
C GLY A 202 8.50 -12.73 -2.97
N LYS A 203 7.35 -12.07 -3.18
CA LYS A 203 6.00 -12.56 -2.83
C LYS A 203 5.74 -12.83 -1.33
N GLU A 204 6.55 -12.24 -0.44
CA GLU A 204 6.42 -12.41 1.02
C GLU A 204 5.90 -11.13 1.72
N GLY A 205 5.44 -10.15 0.94
CA GLY A 205 5.19 -8.80 1.44
C GLY A 205 6.50 -8.02 1.62
N VAL A 206 6.40 -6.84 2.24
CA VAL A 206 7.54 -5.96 2.49
C VAL A 206 8.57 -6.73 3.29
N ASN A 207 9.77 -6.81 2.73
CA ASN A 207 10.97 -7.30 3.37
C ASN A 207 12.12 -6.42 2.87
N PHE A 208 12.84 -5.75 3.77
CA PHE A 208 13.88 -4.79 3.37
C PHE A 208 15.06 -5.44 2.62
N LYS A 209 15.18 -6.78 2.63
CA LYS A 209 16.12 -7.52 1.77
C LYS A 209 15.67 -7.57 0.30
N ASN A 210 14.36 -7.44 0.07
CA ASN A 210 13.72 -7.65 -1.23
C ASN A 210 12.99 -6.39 -1.73
N ILE A 211 13.30 -5.21 -1.18
CA ILE A 211 12.80 -3.94 -1.74
C ILE A 211 13.82 -3.34 -2.70
N GLN A 212 13.33 -2.80 -3.80
CA GLN A 212 14.15 -2.06 -4.76
C GLN A 212 13.55 -0.68 -4.97
N ILE A 213 14.34 0.37 -4.70
CA ILE A 213 13.97 1.72 -5.11
C ILE A 213 14.10 1.85 -6.63
N LEU A 214 13.10 2.45 -7.27
CA LEU A 214 13.11 2.68 -8.72
C LEU A 214 13.79 4.01 -9.05
#